data_AF-A0A3D1SDB1-F1
#
_entry.id   AF-A0A3D1SDB1-F1
#
_cell.length_a   1.000
_cell.length_b   1.000
_cell.length_c   1.000
_cell.angle_alpha   90.00
_cell.angle_beta   90.00
_cell.angle_gamma   90.00
#
_symmetry.space_group_name_H-M   'P 1'
#
loop_
_entity.id
_entity.type
_entity.pdbx_description
1 polymer ?
#
loop_
_entity_poly.entity_id
_entity_poly.type
_entity_poly.pdbx_seq_one_letter_code
_entity_poly.pdbx_strand_id
1 'polypeptide(L)'
;MLPTDPESDSGKIIVTVHAYTPYEFALQDGGTAQWSSANANDMRNMTDFMDKIYEKFVKNGTAVIIDEFGARDKNGNTEARADFAGTYVAEARKRGIPCFWWDNNAFSGSGELFGVLNRKTGAWQYPTIADALTK
;
A
#
# COMPACT_ATOMS: atom_id res chain seq x y z
N MET A 1 -2.22 23.60 -7.00
CA MET A 1 -2.01 23.58 -8.47
C MET A 1 -0.88 22.59 -8.72
N LEU A 2 -1.04 21.65 -9.64
CA LEU A 2 0.10 20.80 -10.06
C LEU A 2 1.06 21.66 -10.90
N PRO A 3 2.35 21.33 -10.96
CA PRO A 3 3.22 21.88 -11.99
C PRO A 3 2.64 21.58 -13.39
N THR A 4 3.09 22.32 -14.39
CA THR A 4 2.69 22.12 -15.79
C THR A 4 3.89 21.68 -16.60
N ASP A 5 3.67 20.71 -17.48
CA ASP A 5 4.64 20.36 -18.52
C ASP A 5 4.76 21.48 -19.57
N PRO A 6 5.86 21.55 -20.33
CA PRO A 6 5.91 22.36 -21.54
C PRO A 6 4.80 21.96 -22.52
N GLU A 7 4.20 22.93 -23.22
CA GLU A 7 3.11 22.66 -24.16
C GLU A 7 3.48 21.66 -25.26
N SER A 8 4.74 21.64 -25.69
CA SER A 8 5.23 20.73 -26.73
C SER A 8 5.46 19.29 -26.26
N ASP A 9 5.41 19.02 -24.95
CA ASP A 9 5.69 17.70 -24.38
C ASP A 9 4.91 17.48 -23.06
N SER A 10 3.59 17.34 -23.17
CA SER A 10 2.68 17.16 -22.04
C SER A 10 2.57 15.71 -21.56
N GLY A 11 2.18 15.52 -20.29
CA GLY A 11 1.85 14.21 -19.71
C GLY A 11 3.05 13.51 -19.07
N LYS A 12 4.01 14.28 -18.55
CA LYS A 12 5.22 13.77 -17.88
C LYS A 12 5.15 13.86 -16.35
N ILE A 13 4.14 14.53 -15.80
CA ILE A 13 3.96 14.65 -14.36
C ILE A 13 3.15 13.47 -13.83
N ILE A 14 3.72 12.81 -12.80
CA ILE A 14 3.08 11.75 -12.03
C ILE A 14 2.89 12.28 -10.60
N VAL A 15 1.71 12.09 -10.03
CA VAL A 15 1.45 12.34 -8.61
C VAL A 15 1.90 11.13 -7.79
N THR A 16 2.64 11.37 -6.71
CA THR A 16 3.05 10.32 -5.77
C THR A 16 2.31 10.48 -4.44
N VAL A 17 1.97 9.36 -3.81
CA VAL A 17 1.23 9.33 -2.54
C VAL A 17 1.76 8.21 -1.65
N HIS A 18 2.01 8.53 -0.38
CA HIS A 18 2.26 7.55 0.68
C HIS A 18 0.97 7.30 1.45
N ALA A 19 0.53 6.04 1.57
CA ALA A 19 -0.79 5.73 2.11
C ALA A 19 -0.86 4.42 2.89
N TYR A 20 -0.43 4.48 4.15
CA TYR A 20 -0.63 3.43 5.15
C TYR A 20 -2.06 3.48 5.70
N THR A 21 -3.02 2.93 4.96
CA THR A 21 -4.47 3.07 5.23
C THR A 21 -5.18 1.72 5.19
N PRO A 22 -6.01 1.36 6.19
CA PRO A 22 -6.35 2.13 7.39
C PRO A 22 -5.18 2.24 8.37
N TYR A 23 -4.96 3.43 8.91
CA TYR A 23 -3.78 3.78 9.73
C TYR A 23 -3.65 2.90 10.98
N GLU A 24 -4.77 2.63 11.64
CA GLU A 24 -4.86 1.86 12.87
C GLU A 24 -4.36 0.42 12.67
N PHE A 25 -4.58 -0.14 11.48
CA PHE A 25 -4.05 -1.46 11.11
C PHE A 25 -2.63 -1.37 10.55
N ALA A 26 -2.42 -0.49 9.58
CA ALA A 26 -1.22 -0.46 8.75
C ALA A 26 0.03 0.06 9.47
N LEU A 27 -0.08 1.16 10.23
CA LEU A 27 1.10 1.93 10.70
C LEU A 27 1.12 2.17 12.20
N GLN A 28 -0.04 2.43 12.81
CA GLN A 28 -0.13 2.81 14.21
C GLN A 28 0.51 1.78 15.14
N ASP A 29 1.43 2.23 15.99
CA ASP A 29 1.96 1.43 17.09
C ASP A 29 0.88 1.18 18.14
N GLY A 30 0.73 -0.08 18.57
CA GLY A 30 -0.38 -0.49 19.46
C GLY A 30 -1.78 -0.42 18.82
N GLY A 31 -1.91 -0.15 17.52
CA GLY A 31 -3.18 -0.20 16.81
C GLY A 31 -3.69 -1.64 16.60
N THR A 32 -4.83 -1.79 15.94
CA THR A 32 -5.43 -3.12 15.69
C THR A 32 -4.48 -4.02 14.88
N ALA A 33 -4.43 -5.31 15.25
CA ALA A 33 -3.76 -6.37 14.49
C ALA A 33 -4.72 -7.12 13.55
N GLN A 34 -6.02 -6.80 13.62
CA GLN A 34 -7.08 -7.43 12.86
C GLN A 34 -7.44 -6.58 11.64
N TRP A 35 -7.57 -7.24 10.50
CA TRP A 35 -8.08 -6.69 9.25
C TRP A 35 -8.58 -7.84 8.39
N SER A 36 -9.69 -7.66 7.69
CA SER A 36 -10.17 -8.65 6.71
C SER A 36 -10.88 -8.01 5.54
N SER A 37 -10.63 -8.52 4.34
CA SER A 37 -11.34 -8.16 3.12
C SER A 37 -12.83 -8.53 3.16
N ALA A 38 -13.23 -9.46 4.03
CA ALA A 38 -14.62 -9.81 4.27
C ALA A 38 -15.36 -8.75 5.13
N ASN A 39 -14.63 -7.86 5.80
CA ASN A 39 -15.21 -6.80 6.63
C ASN A 39 -15.24 -5.47 5.85
N ALA A 40 -16.43 -5.07 5.42
CA ALA A 40 -16.62 -3.83 4.65
C ALA A 40 -16.12 -2.56 5.37
N ASN A 41 -16.10 -2.54 6.71
CA ASN A 41 -15.58 -1.39 7.45
C ASN A 41 -14.04 -1.29 7.35
N ASP A 42 -13.35 -2.43 7.32
CA ASP A 42 -11.89 -2.47 7.18
C ASP A 42 -11.42 -2.03 5.78
N MET A 43 -12.28 -2.23 4.77
CA MET A 43 -12.03 -1.79 3.40
C MET A 43 -12.27 -0.29 3.19
N ARG A 44 -13.25 0.30 3.89
CA ARG A 44 -13.81 1.62 3.56
C ARG A 44 -12.75 2.71 3.45
N ASN A 45 -11.88 2.84 4.45
CA ASN A 45 -10.87 3.90 4.47
C ASN A 45 -9.94 3.82 3.26
N MET A 46 -9.56 2.60 2.86
CA MET A 46 -8.72 2.35 1.70
C MET A 46 -9.44 2.67 0.39
N THR A 47 -10.67 2.16 0.21
CA THR A 47 -11.43 2.38 -1.04
C THR A 47 -11.80 3.84 -1.22
N ASP A 48 -12.28 4.51 -0.17
CA ASP A 48 -12.69 5.92 -0.22
C ASP A 48 -11.49 6.84 -0.55
N PHE A 49 -10.32 6.53 -0.01
CA PHE A 49 -9.08 7.22 -0.33
C PHE A 49 -8.72 7.04 -1.81
N MET A 50 -8.72 5.80 -2.31
CA MET A 50 -8.37 5.51 -3.69
C MET A 50 -9.38 6.12 -4.67
N ASP A 51 -10.67 6.14 -4.34
CA ASP A 51 -11.72 6.79 -5.14
C ASP A 51 -11.49 8.29 -5.28
N LYS A 52 -11.12 8.97 -4.18
CA LYS A 52 -10.82 10.41 -4.20
C LYS A 52 -9.62 10.73 -5.10
N ILE A 53 -8.58 9.90 -5.07
CA ILE A 53 -7.41 10.05 -5.94
C ILE A 53 -7.80 9.81 -7.40
N TYR A 54 -8.53 8.73 -7.66
CA TYR A 54 -8.96 8.36 -9.00
C TYR A 54 -9.80 9.48 -9.63
N GLU A 55 -10.85 9.94 -8.94
CA GLU A 55 -11.76 10.98 -9.45
C GLU A 55 -11.05 12.31 -9.70
N LYS A 56 -10.04 12.63 -8.88
CA LYS A 56 -9.30 13.88 -9.01
C LYS A 56 -8.25 13.84 -10.12
N PHE A 57 -7.51 12.75 -10.26
CA PHE A 57 -6.32 12.69 -11.10
C PHE A 57 -6.45 11.67 -12.23
N VAL A 58 -6.59 10.39 -11.89
CA VAL A 58 -6.47 9.30 -12.87
C VAL A 58 -7.55 9.38 -13.95
N LYS A 59 -8.80 9.61 -13.55
CA LYS A 59 -9.94 9.79 -14.46
C LYS A 59 -9.74 10.97 -15.43
N ASN A 60 -8.95 11.97 -15.03
CA ASN A 60 -8.66 13.18 -15.80
C ASN A 60 -7.32 13.12 -16.54
N GLY A 61 -6.69 11.94 -16.64
CA GLY A 61 -5.47 11.71 -17.41
C GLY A 61 -4.16 12.03 -16.69
N THR A 62 -4.19 12.39 -15.41
CA THR A 62 -2.98 12.54 -14.59
C THR A 62 -2.64 11.22 -13.90
N ALA A 63 -1.47 10.67 -14.21
CA ALA A 63 -0.99 9.43 -13.60
C ALA A 63 -0.74 9.60 -12.10
N VAL A 64 -1.02 8.55 -11.33
CA VAL A 64 -0.75 8.48 -9.90
C VAL A 64 -0.06 7.16 -9.58
N ILE A 65 0.91 7.21 -8.66
CA ILE A 65 1.48 6.02 -8.02
C ILE A 65 1.34 6.14 -6.50
N ILE A 66 1.14 5.00 -5.84
CA ILE A 66 1.29 4.87 -4.39
C ILE A 66 2.70 4.33 -4.13
N ASP A 67 3.67 5.21 -3.98
CA ASP A 67 5.10 4.86 -3.87
C ASP A 67 5.50 4.33 -2.49
N GLU A 68 4.63 4.48 -1.49
CA GLU A 68 4.76 3.77 -0.22
C GLU A 68 3.39 3.34 0.34
N PHE A 69 3.29 2.05 0.65
CA PHE A 69 2.28 1.50 1.55
C PHE A 69 2.84 0.27 2.28
N GLY A 70 2.12 -0.23 3.26
CA GLY A 70 2.44 -1.49 3.91
C GLY A 70 1.59 -1.71 5.15
N ALA A 71 1.75 -2.86 5.79
CA ALA A 71 1.22 -3.12 7.12
C ALA A 71 2.33 -3.71 8.01
N ARG A 72 2.65 -3.03 9.11
CA ARG A 72 3.67 -3.46 10.06
C ARG A 72 3.25 -4.73 10.76
N ASP A 73 4.22 -5.58 11.11
CA ASP A 73 3.96 -6.73 11.95
C ASP A 73 3.41 -6.30 13.31
N LYS A 74 2.33 -6.95 13.73
CA LYS A 74 1.71 -6.80 15.05
C LYS A 74 1.47 -8.18 15.61
N ASN A 75 2.46 -8.66 16.38
CA ASN A 75 2.42 -9.96 17.04
C ASN A 75 2.21 -11.13 16.06
N GLY A 76 2.86 -11.09 14.89
CA GLY A 76 2.81 -12.18 13.92
C GLY A 76 1.50 -12.32 13.15
N ASN A 77 0.72 -11.24 12.98
CA ASN A 77 -0.56 -11.19 12.25
C ASN A 77 -0.40 -11.31 10.70
N THR A 78 0.38 -12.29 10.26
CA THR A 78 0.81 -12.48 8.87
C THR A 78 -0.38 -12.69 7.92
N GLU A 79 -1.40 -13.42 8.34
CA GLU A 79 -2.58 -13.72 7.51
C GLU A 79 -3.40 -12.47 7.21
N ALA A 80 -3.67 -11.64 8.22
CA ALA A 80 -4.35 -10.35 8.05
C ALA A 80 -3.54 -9.40 7.15
N ARG A 81 -2.21 -9.39 7.31
CA ARG A 81 -1.30 -8.59 6.46
C ARG A 81 -1.29 -9.07 5.01
N ALA A 82 -1.36 -10.38 4.76
CA ALA A 82 -1.42 -10.94 3.42
C ALA A 82 -2.76 -10.65 2.73
N ASP A 83 -3.89 -10.79 3.47
CA ASP A 83 -5.23 -10.41 2.97
C ASP A 83 -5.29 -8.91 2.63
N PHE A 84 -4.76 -8.06 3.52
CA PHE A 84 -4.61 -6.63 3.29
C PHE A 84 -3.77 -6.33 2.05
N ALA A 85 -2.57 -6.91 1.94
CA ALA A 85 -1.65 -6.63 0.84
C ALA A 85 -2.28 -6.96 -0.52
N GLY A 86 -2.88 -8.15 -0.66
CA GLY A 86 -3.53 -8.55 -1.90
C GLY A 86 -4.74 -7.69 -2.24
N THR A 87 -5.57 -7.37 -1.23
CA THR A 87 -6.74 -6.52 -1.44
C THR A 87 -6.36 -5.10 -1.81
N TYR A 88 -5.35 -4.52 -1.16
CA TYR A 88 -4.88 -3.17 -1.43
C TYR A 88 -4.40 -3.03 -2.87
N VAL A 89 -3.53 -3.93 -3.33
CA VAL A 89 -3.03 -3.90 -4.70
C VAL A 89 -4.17 -4.17 -5.70
N ALA A 90 -5.10 -5.07 -5.40
CA ALA A 90 -6.26 -5.31 -6.25
C ALA A 90 -7.17 -4.07 -6.40
N GLU A 91 -7.47 -3.38 -5.29
CA GLU A 91 -8.31 -2.17 -5.29
C GLU A 91 -7.63 -0.99 -6.00
N ALA A 92 -6.32 -0.80 -5.79
CA ALA A 92 -5.57 0.22 -6.50
C ALA A 92 -5.51 -0.05 -8.01
N ARG A 93 -5.31 -1.32 -8.40
CA ARG A 93 -5.26 -1.74 -9.81
C ARG A 93 -6.58 -1.51 -10.55
N LYS A 94 -7.73 -1.71 -9.89
CA LYS A 94 -9.05 -1.38 -10.46
C LYS A 94 -9.14 0.10 -10.88
N ARG A 95 -8.33 0.96 -10.26
CA ARG A 95 -8.25 2.40 -10.52
C ARG A 95 -7.01 2.79 -11.33
N GLY A 96 -6.25 1.83 -11.84
CA GLY A 96 -5.04 2.10 -12.64
C GLY A 96 -3.86 2.66 -11.85
N ILE A 97 -3.81 2.43 -10.53
CA ILE A 97 -2.78 2.99 -9.64
C ILE A 97 -1.80 1.87 -9.22
N PRO A 98 -0.52 1.92 -9.62
CA PRO A 98 0.52 1.03 -9.11
C PRO A 98 0.85 1.31 -7.64
N CYS A 99 1.28 0.29 -6.90
CA CYS A 99 1.63 0.37 -5.48
C CYS A 99 3.01 -0.24 -5.20
N PHE A 100 3.72 0.33 -4.22
CA PHE A 100 5.05 -0.12 -3.82
C PHE A 100 5.12 -0.34 -2.32
N TRP A 101 5.36 -1.59 -1.92
CA TRP A 101 5.47 -1.96 -0.50
C TRP A 101 6.74 -1.38 0.11
N TRP A 102 6.62 -0.77 1.30
CA TRP A 102 7.77 -0.32 2.08
C TRP A 102 8.44 -1.49 2.79
N ASP A 103 9.52 -2.04 2.24
CA ASP A 103 10.32 -3.07 2.89
C ASP A 103 11.57 -2.46 3.53
N ASN A 104 11.57 -2.32 4.86
CA ASN A 104 12.70 -1.77 5.61
C ASN A 104 13.63 -2.85 6.22
N ASN A 105 13.46 -4.13 5.87
CA ASN A 105 14.23 -5.27 6.39
C ASN A 105 14.19 -5.41 7.93
N ALA A 106 13.18 -4.83 8.59
CA ALA A 106 12.96 -4.98 10.02
C ALA A 106 11.89 -6.04 10.31
N PHE A 107 12.22 -6.99 11.19
CA PHE A 107 11.38 -8.17 11.50
C PHE A 107 11.17 -8.41 13.01
N SER A 108 11.89 -7.69 13.86
CA SER A 108 11.83 -7.83 15.32
C SER A 108 12.22 -6.53 16.01
N GLY A 109 11.82 -6.36 17.27
CA GLY A 109 12.07 -5.16 18.07
C GLY A 109 10.84 -4.26 18.16
N SER A 110 11.03 -3.04 18.65
CA SER A 110 9.96 -2.06 18.90
C SER A 110 9.71 -1.09 17.73
N GLY A 111 10.49 -1.19 16.66
CA GLY A 111 10.35 -0.33 15.49
C GLY A 111 9.17 -0.71 14.59
N GLU A 112 9.09 -0.04 13.45
CA GLU A 112 8.14 -0.35 12.38
C GLU A 112 8.59 -1.60 11.61
N LEU A 113 7.94 -2.74 11.84
CA LEU A 113 8.37 -4.04 11.29
C LEU A 113 7.70 -4.31 9.94
N PHE A 114 8.15 -3.66 8.88
CA PHE A 114 7.57 -3.80 7.54
C PHE A 114 8.33 -4.75 6.60
N GLY A 115 9.42 -5.38 7.06
CA GLY A 115 10.22 -6.26 6.22
C GLY A 115 9.39 -7.40 5.61
N VAL A 116 9.72 -7.77 4.36
CA VAL A 116 9.15 -8.93 3.65
C VAL A 116 10.25 -9.84 3.11
N LEU A 117 11.28 -9.26 2.47
CA LEU A 117 12.50 -9.93 2.04
C LEU A 117 13.60 -9.82 3.11
N ASN A 118 14.09 -10.96 3.58
CA ASN A 118 15.27 -10.97 4.44
C ASN A 118 16.53 -10.78 3.59
N ARG A 119 17.07 -9.56 3.57
CA ARG A 119 18.22 -9.18 2.73
C ARG A 119 19.52 -9.93 3.05
N LYS A 120 19.66 -10.48 4.25
CA LYS A 120 20.84 -11.27 4.64
C LYS A 120 20.83 -12.66 4.03
N THR A 121 19.65 -13.27 3.92
CA THR A 121 19.49 -14.64 3.43
C THR A 121 19.05 -14.71 1.97
N GLY A 122 18.52 -13.61 1.42
CA GLY A 122 17.91 -13.61 0.09
C GLY A 122 16.57 -14.34 0.03
N ALA A 123 16.00 -14.70 1.17
CA ALA A 123 14.73 -15.44 1.27
C ALA A 123 13.59 -14.53 1.73
N TRP A 124 12.38 -14.81 1.24
CA TRP A 124 11.17 -14.17 1.74
C TRP A 124 10.91 -14.60 3.19
N GLN A 125 10.91 -13.64 4.11
CA GLN A 125 10.52 -13.88 5.50
C GLN A 125 9.00 -14.08 5.61
N TYR A 126 8.23 -13.38 4.78
CA TYR A 126 6.78 -13.50 4.67
C TYR A 126 6.37 -13.80 3.22
N PRO A 127 6.56 -15.04 2.74
CA PRO A 127 6.28 -15.41 1.35
C PRO A 127 4.81 -15.21 0.98
N THR A 128 3.87 -15.43 1.91
CA THR A 128 2.43 -15.20 1.67
C THR A 128 2.10 -13.74 1.38
N ILE A 129 2.82 -12.79 1.99
CA ILE A 129 2.67 -11.36 1.71
C ILE A 129 3.29 -11.04 0.35
N ALA A 130 4.49 -11.56 0.05
CA ALA A 130 5.13 -11.38 -1.25
C ALA A 130 4.26 -11.91 -2.41
N ASP A 131 3.67 -13.09 -2.24
CA ASP A 131 2.74 -13.69 -3.20
C ASP A 131 1.46 -12.85 -3.33
N ALA A 132 0.92 -12.33 -2.23
CA ALA A 132 -0.28 -11.49 -2.26
C ALA A 132 -0.06 -10.18 -3.04
N LEU A 133 1.14 -9.60 -2.98
CA LEU A 133 1.51 -8.37 -3.70
C LEU A 133 1.61 -8.55 -5.22
N THR A 134 1.77 -9.79 -5.70
CA THR A 134 2.06 -10.09 -7.12
C THR A 134 0.88 -10.74 -7.87
N LYS A 135 -0.17 -11.13 -7.15
CA LYS A 135 -1.45 -11.57 -7.74
C LYS A 135 -2.20 -10.39 -8.32
#